data_AF-A0A842XTK4-F1
#
_entry.id   AF-A0A842XTK4-F1
#
_cell.length_a   1.000
_cell.length_b   1.000
_cell.length_c   1.000
_cell.angle_alpha   90.00
_cell.angle_beta   90.00
_cell.angle_gamma   90.00
#
_symmetry.space_group_name_H-M   'P 1'
#
loop_
_entity.id
_entity.type
_entity.pdbx_description
1 polymer ?
#
loop_
_entity_poly.entity_id
_entity_poly.type
_entity_poly.pdbx_seq_one_letter_code
_entity_poly.pdbx_strand_id
1 'polypeptide(L)' 'MKEYECVEVKHHKNVGKTIEEWQKNGWRLHTYQVTGRDIWINHYLLFEKGE' A
#
# COMPACT_ATOMS: atom_id res chain seq x y z
N MET A 1 -3.47 20.13 2.22
CA MET A 1 -2.67 19.59 1.10
C MET A 1 -2.41 18.14 1.44
N LYS A 2 -2.73 17.21 0.53
CA LYS A 2 -2.61 15.77 0.80
C LYS A 2 -1.15 15.33 0.87
N GLU A 3 -0.85 14.51 1.87
CA GLU A 3 0.38 13.72 1.92
C GLU A 3 0.14 12.37 1.23
N TYR A 4 1.17 11.87 0.54
CA TYR A 4 1.13 10.61 -0.18
C TYR A 4 2.34 9.77 0.16
N GLU A 5 2.14 8.48 0.38
CA GLU A 5 3.21 7.55 0.69
C GLU A 5 2.99 6.21 -0.03
N CYS A 6 4.04 5.71 -0.69
CA CYS A 6 3.96 4.53 -1.55
C CYS A 6 4.78 3.39 -0.94
N VAL A 7 4.08 2.33 -0.55
CA VAL A 7 4.68 1.23 0.19
C VAL A 7 4.77 0.00 -0.69
N GLU A 8 5.99 -0.50 -0.88
CA GLU A 8 6.22 -1.82 -1.45
C GLU A 8 5.96 -2.91 -0.40
N VAL A 9 5.09 -3.86 -0.72
CA VAL A 9 4.81 -5.07 0.06
C VAL A 9 5.31 -6.28 -0.70
N LYS A 10 6.43 -6.86 -0.24
CA LYS A 10 7.13 -7.97 -0.92
C LYS A 10 6.34 -9.27 -1.03
N HIS A 11 5.30 -9.46 -0.21
CA HIS A 11 4.56 -10.72 -0.18
C HIS A 11 3.06 -10.46 -0.02
N HIS A 12 2.25 -10.97 -0.94
CA HIS A 12 0.79 -10.72 -1.00
C HIS A 12 0.05 -10.97 0.33
N LYS A 13 0.44 -12.00 1.10
CA LYS A 13 -0.11 -12.28 2.46
C LYS A 13 -0.02 -11.10 3.44
N ASN A 14 0.92 -10.18 3.26
CA ASN A 14 1.11 -9.03 4.14
C ASN A 14 0.26 -7.82 3.73
N VAL A 15 -0.36 -7.82 2.55
CA VAL A 15 -1.12 -6.66 2.02
C VAL A 15 -2.22 -6.21 2.99
N GLY A 16 -3.06 -7.15 3.45
CA GLY A 16 -4.14 -6.82 4.38
C GLY A 16 -3.62 -6.25 5.71
N LYS A 17 -2.58 -6.86 6.26
CA LYS A 17 -1.92 -6.39 7.49
C LYS A 17 -1.36 -4.97 7.31
N THR A 18 -0.66 -4.70 6.21
CA THR A 18 -0.11 -3.38 5.91
C THR A 18 -1.24 -2.35 5.77
N ILE A 19 -2.33 -2.65 5.06
CA ILE A 19 -3.47 -1.74 4.95
C ILE A 19 -4.04 -1.40 6.32
N GLU A 20 -4.25 -2.41 7.18
CA GLU A 20 -4.79 -2.22 8.53
C GLU A 20 -3.87 -1.34 9.40
N GLU A 21 -2.56 -1.58 9.37
CA GLU A 21 -1.56 -0.79 10.12
C GLU A 21 -1.56 0.69 9.67
N TRP A 22 -1.59 0.94 8.37
CA TRP A 22 -1.61 2.30 7.82
C TRP A 22 -2.93 3.02 8.15
N GLN A 23 -4.07 2.31 8.04
CA GLN A 23 -5.37 2.85 8.41
C GLN A 23 -5.46 3.21 9.90
N LYS A 24 -4.91 2.38 10.79
CA LYS A 24 -4.80 2.71 12.23
C LYS A 24 -3.96 3.95 12.49
N ASN A 25 -2.97 4.24 11.64
CA ASN A 25 -2.14 5.44 11.71
C ASN A 25 -2.76 6.68 11.04
N GLY A 26 -4.04 6.59 10.66
CA GLY A 26 -4.81 7.69 10.08
C GLY A 26 -4.54 7.93 8.59
N TRP A 27 -3.95 6.96 7.89
CA TRP A 27 -3.82 7.00 6.44
C TRP A 27 -4.99 6.29 5.76
N ARG A 28 -5.35 6.72 4.56
CA ARG A 28 -6.37 6.07 3.73
C ARG A 28 -5.69 5.43 2.52
N LEU A 29 -6.08 4.20 2.19
CA LEU A 29 -5.64 3.57 0.94
C LEU A 29 -6.22 4.33 -0.25
N HIS A 30 -5.36 4.88 -1.10
CA HIS A 30 -5.72 5.59 -2.32
C HIS A 30 -5.79 4.64 -3.52
N THR A 31 -4.75 3.83 -3.72
CA THR A 31 -4.73 2.81 -4.78
C THR A 31 -3.85 1.62 -4.41
N TYR A 32 -4.12 0.49 -5.06
CA TYR A 32 -3.31 -0.72 -4.99
C TYR A 32 -2.96 -1.14 -6.42
N GLN A 33 -1.66 -1.20 -6.71
CA GLN A 33 -1.14 -1.70 -7.97
C GLN A 33 -0.22 -2.89 -7.75
N VAL A 34 -0.17 -3.76 -8.76
CA VAL A 34 0.72 -4.92 -8.80
C VAL A 34 1.54 -4.82 -10.07
N THR A 35 2.84 -5.03 -9.96
CA THR A 35 3.74 -5.14 -11.11
C THR A 35 4.65 -6.33 -10.90
N GLY A 36 4.98 -7.01 -11.99
CA GLY A 36 5.80 -8.20 -11.90
C GLY A 36 6.01 -8.93 -13.21
N ARG A 37 6.88 -9.94 -13.16
CA ARG A 37 7.16 -10.88 -14.25
C ARG A 37 7.25 -12.29 -13.69
N ASP A 38 6.46 -13.21 -14.25
CA ASP A 38 6.37 -14.61 -13.82
C ASP A 38 6.08 -14.73 -12.32
N ILE A 39 7.02 -15.25 -11.52
CA ILE A 39 6.89 -15.41 -10.06
C ILE A 39 7.37 -14.19 -9.26
N TRP A 40 7.94 -13.18 -9.93
CA TRP A 40 8.44 -11.97 -9.30
C TRP A 40 7.33 -10.92 -9.29
N ILE A 41 6.53 -10.93 -8.23
CA ILE A 41 5.38 -10.04 -8.05
C ILE A 41 5.66 -9.05 -6.92
N ASN A 42 5.58 -7.75 -7.22
CA ASN A 42 5.65 -6.68 -6.24
C ASN A 42 4.27 -6.03 -6.08
N HIS A 43 3.90 -5.73 -4.84
CA HIS A 43 2.65 -5.09 -4.49
C HIS A 43 2.93 -3.66 -4.02
N TYR A 44 2.27 -2.66 -4.60
CA TYR A 44 2.45 -1.25 -4.23
C TYR A 44 1.14 -0.68 -3.73
N LEU A 45 1.15 -0.17 -2.51
CA LEU A 45 0.01 0.47 -1.86
C LEU A 45 0.31 1.96 -1.73
N LEU A 46 -0.49 2.79 -2.42
CA LEU A 46 -0.43 4.23 -2.26
C LEU A 46 -1.43 4.63 -1.18
N PHE A 47 -0.93 5.27 -0.13
CA PHE A 47 -1.73 5.85 0.94
C PHE A 47 -1.77 7.37 0.83
N GLU A 48 -2.88 7.95 1.29
CA GLU A 48 -3.06 9.40 1.41
C GLU A 48 -3.46 9.78 2.83
N LYS A 49 -3.03 10.96 3.30
CA LYS A 49 -3.40 11.51 4.62
C LYS A 49 -3.56 13.03 4.54
N GLY A 50 -4.47 13.57 5.35
CA GLY A 50 -4.92 14.97 5.26
C GLY A 50 -6.16 15.13 4.37
N GLU A 51 -6.64 16.37 4.25
CA GLU A 51 -7.76 16.76 3.37
C GLU A 51 -7.42 16.60 1.88
#